data_AF-A0A3L7TIL1-F1
#
_entry.id   AF-A0A3L7TIL1-F1
#
_cell.length_a   1.000
_cell.length_b   1.000
_cell.length_c   1.000
_cell.angle_alpha   90.00
_cell.angle_beta   90.00
_cell.angle_gamma   90.00
#
_symmetry.space_group_name_H-M   'P 1'
#
loop_
_entity.id
_entity.type
_entity.pdbx_description
1 polymer ?
#
loop_
_entity_poly.entity_id
_entity_poly.type
_entity_poly.pdbx_seq_one_letter_code
_entity_poly.pdbx_strand_id
1 'polypeptide(L)'
;MSNRAEKNQVVISPAPVDDVASNEKAARKAAKAAEKSAAKLAVKSQPAPDEAVAVDAAAKLAAKEHKTQMKAQMKAAAKAQASAAKVAAKLAKAERKAAKSASPEVTSAQPTFKHLRKRNLNSGKGETPLEIGQSLVALFNAGKSEEAESTWYHRKIESIEADGRVFEGLKGVLENGKWWRENFTVLSAHAEGPYVCSTGFTVIYSGSARKSNGALIDLAETGVYTVKKGRIVREQFMRKA
;
A
#
# COMPACT_ATOMS: atom_id res chain seq x y z
N MET A 1 0.34 27.76 64.59
CA MET A 1 -1.13 27.54 64.48
C MET A 1 -1.49 27.65 63.02
N SER A 2 -2.01 26.55 62.49
CA SER A 2 -2.10 26.21 61.07
C SER A 2 -3.26 26.86 60.32
N ASN A 3 -3.16 26.76 58.99
CA ASN A 3 -4.20 26.78 57.95
C ASN A 3 -4.65 28.13 57.39
N ARG A 4 -4.39 28.34 56.09
CA ARG A 4 -5.41 28.17 55.03
C ARG A 4 -4.73 28.08 53.65
N ALA A 5 -4.63 26.86 53.13
CA ALA A 5 -4.31 26.59 51.72
C ALA A 5 -5.64 26.48 50.95
N GLU A 6 -5.81 27.27 49.90
CA GLU A 6 -6.88 27.12 48.92
C GLU A 6 -6.67 25.84 48.11
N LYS A 7 -7.49 24.81 48.38
CA LYS A 7 -7.74 23.70 47.46
C LYS A 7 -8.92 24.10 46.57
N ASN A 8 -8.65 24.34 45.29
CA ASN A 8 -9.67 24.47 44.27
C ASN A 8 -10.21 23.08 43.93
N GLN A 9 -11.30 22.67 44.58
CA GLN A 9 -12.00 21.41 44.34
C GLN A 9 -13.10 21.67 43.30
N VAL A 10 -12.88 21.19 42.08
CA VAL A 10 -13.92 21.15 41.05
C VAL A 10 -14.97 20.13 41.49
N VAL A 11 -16.13 20.63 41.91
CA VAL A 11 -17.32 19.84 42.20
C VAL A 11 -17.94 19.44 40.85
N ILE A 12 -17.80 18.17 40.49
CA ILE A 12 -18.55 17.56 39.40
C ILE A 12 -19.91 17.16 39.98
N SER A 13 -20.97 17.90 39.63
CA SER A 13 -22.36 17.49 39.88
C SER A 13 -22.67 16.21 39.08
N PRO A 14 -23.40 15.22 39.66
CA PRO A 14 -23.87 14.08 38.90
C PRO A 14 -25.02 14.48 37.96
N ALA A 15 -24.94 14.02 36.72
CA ALA A 15 -26.01 14.13 35.72
C ALA A 15 -27.25 13.31 36.15
N PRO A 16 -28.47 13.71 35.72
CA PRO A 16 -29.70 13.01 36.08
C PRO A 16 -29.75 11.60 35.46
N VAL A 17 -30.12 10.62 36.27
CA VAL A 17 -30.42 9.25 35.84
C VAL A 17 -31.83 9.21 35.26
N ASP A 18 -31.93 9.32 33.93
CA ASP A 18 -33.19 9.10 33.21
C ASP A 18 -33.48 7.60 33.02
N ASP A 19 -34.73 7.27 33.31
CA ASP A 19 -35.34 5.94 33.40
C ASP A 19 -35.32 5.17 32.05
N VAL A 20 -34.45 4.16 31.97
CA VAL A 20 -34.20 3.36 30.75
C VAL A 20 -35.40 2.44 30.37
N ALA A 21 -36.38 2.24 31.26
CA ALA A 21 -37.50 1.32 30.99
C ALA A 21 -38.61 1.95 30.12
N SER A 22 -38.72 3.29 30.07
CA SER A 22 -39.79 3.97 29.33
C SER A 22 -39.46 4.15 27.83
N ASN A 23 -38.17 4.12 27.45
CA ASN A 23 -37.75 4.34 26.06
C ASN A 23 -37.85 3.08 25.17
N GLU A 24 -37.72 1.88 25.75
CA GLU A 24 -37.80 0.63 24.98
C GLU A 24 -39.24 0.30 24.51
N LYS A 25 -40.25 0.72 25.28
CA LYS A 25 -41.67 0.52 24.95
C LYS A 25 -42.15 1.48 23.85
N ALA A 26 -41.58 2.69 23.78
CA ALA A 26 -41.80 3.65 22.71
C ALA A 26 -41.14 3.18 21.39
N ALA A 27 -39.92 2.65 21.46
CA ALA A 27 -39.21 2.11 20.30
C ALA A 27 -39.90 0.88 19.68
N ARG A 28 -40.43 -0.04 20.50
CA ARG A 28 -41.17 -1.22 20.00
C ARG A 28 -42.51 -0.87 19.35
N LYS A 29 -43.18 0.21 19.79
CA LYS A 29 -44.43 0.69 19.18
C LYS A 29 -44.18 1.42 17.85
N ALA A 30 -43.05 2.11 17.71
CA ALA A 30 -42.63 2.73 16.45
C ALA A 30 -42.19 1.68 15.40
N ALA A 31 -41.48 0.62 15.80
CA ALA A 31 -41.06 -0.44 14.89
C ALA A 31 -42.25 -1.22 14.28
N LYS A 32 -43.29 -1.50 15.08
CA LYS A 32 -44.48 -2.23 14.61
C LYS A 32 -45.41 -1.39 13.71
N ALA A 33 -45.33 -0.05 13.80
CA ALA A 33 -46.05 0.85 12.91
C ALA A 33 -45.34 1.04 11.55
N ALA A 34 -44.01 0.93 11.52
CA ALA A 34 -43.21 0.95 10.29
C ALA A 34 -43.39 -0.35 9.46
N GLU A 35 -43.43 -1.51 10.11
CA GLU A 35 -43.64 -2.81 9.44
C GLU A 35 -45.04 -2.92 8.80
N LYS A 36 -46.07 -2.37 9.46
CA LYS A 36 -47.45 -2.35 8.92
C LYS A 36 -47.64 -1.34 7.79
N SER A 37 -46.80 -0.30 7.71
CA SER A 37 -46.81 0.69 6.63
C SER A 37 -46.02 0.20 5.40
N ALA A 38 -44.97 -0.60 5.61
CA ALA A 38 -44.25 -1.28 4.52
C ALA A 38 -45.08 -2.37 3.83
N ALA A 39 -45.88 -3.14 4.60
CA ALA A 39 -46.75 -4.17 4.04
C ALA A 39 -47.94 -3.61 3.22
N LYS A 40 -48.34 -2.35 3.46
CA LYS A 40 -49.44 -1.69 2.73
C LYS A 40 -48.97 -0.97 1.46
N LEU A 41 -47.68 -0.66 1.32
CA LEU A 41 -47.10 -0.15 0.07
C LEU A 41 -46.70 -1.28 -0.91
N ALA A 42 -46.44 -2.50 -0.42
CA ALA A 42 -46.07 -3.63 -1.28
C ALA A 42 -47.26 -4.26 -2.06
N VAL A 43 -48.52 -3.93 -1.73
CA VAL A 43 -49.73 -4.50 -2.37
C VAL A 43 -50.31 -3.59 -3.47
N LYS A 44 -49.67 -2.45 -3.81
CA LYS A 44 -50.18 -1.53 -4.85
C LYS A 44 -49.26 -1.35 -6.07
N SER A 45 -48.34 -2.26 -6.33
CA SER A 45 -47.49 -2.19 -7.53
C SER A 45 -47.11 -3.59 -8.03
N GLN A 46 -48.10 -4.35 -8.48
CA GLN A 46 -47.85 -5.46 -9.41
C GLN A 46 -48.11 -4.94 -10.84
N PRO A 47 -47.12 -4.97 -11.75
CA PRO A 47 -47.37 -4.67 -13.15
C PRO A 47 -48.14 -5.82 -13.81
N ALA A 48 -48.98 -5.47 -14.77
CA ALA A 48 -49.77 -6.40 -15.58
C ALA A 48 -48.88 -7.38 -16.37
N PRO A 49 -49.37 -8.59 -16.72
CA PRO A 49 -48.55 -9.73 -17.17
C PRO A 49 -47.82 -9.58 -18.52
N ASP A 50 -47.95 -8.45 -19.24
CA ASP A 50 -47.24 -8.23 -20.52
C ASP A 50 -45.90 -7.47 -20.39
N GLU A 51 -45.56 -6.87 -19.24
CA GLU A 51 -44.28 -6.14 -19.08
C GLU A 51 -43.13 -6.95 -18.46
N ALA A 52 -43.41 -8.12 -17.87
CA ALA A 52 -42.38 -8.94 -17.22
C ALA A 52 -41.36 -9.56 -18.21
N VAL A 53 -41.74 -9.71 -19.48
CA VAL A 53 -40.85 -10.28 -20.53
C VAL A 53 -39.84 -9.23 -21.04
N ALA A 54 -40.18 -7.94 -20.96
CA ALA A 54 -39.32 -6.85 -21.44
C ALA A 54 -38.19 -6.49 -20.46
N VAL A 55 -38.42 -6.57 -19.15
CA VAL A 55 -37.41 -6.28 -18.11
C VAL A 55 -36.36 -7.39 -17.95
N ASP A 56 -36.72 -8.66 -18.19
CA ASP A 56 -35.76 -9.79 -18.16
C ASP A 56 -34.84 -9.78 -19.41
N ALA A 57 -35.37 -9.33 -20.55
CA ALA A 57 -34.59 -9.11 -21.77
C ALA A 57 -33.59 -7.95 -21.63
N ALA A 58 -34.00 -6.84 -21.01
CA ALA A 58 -33.14 -5.68 -20.75
C ALA A 58 -31.99 -6.01 -19.77
N ALA A 59 -32.25 -6.79 -18.72
CA ALA A 59 -31.22 -7.22 -17.76
C ALA A 59 -30.18 -8.18 -18.39
N LYS A 60 -30.61 -9.08 -19.29
CA LYS A 60 -29.71 -9.96 -20.05
C LYS A 60 -28.86 -9.20 -21.07
N LEU A 61 -29.42 -8.17 -21.70
CA LEU A 61 -28.67 -7.28 -22.61
C LEU A 61 -27.60 -6.47 -21.85
N ALA A 62 -27.93 -5.89 -20.70
CA ALA A 62 -26.98 -5.16 -19.86
C ALA A 62 -25.83 -6.06 -19.34
N ALA A 63 -26.12 -7.30 -18.94
CA ALA A 63 -25.10 -8.26 -18.52
C ALA A 63 -24.16 -8.68 -19.68
N LYS A 64 -24.70 -8.80 -20.90
CA LYS A 64 -23.93 -9.10 -22.11
C LYS A 64 -23.03 -7.92 -22.50
N GLU A 65 -23.52 -6.70 -22.34
CA GLU A 65 -22.74 -5.47 -22.58
C GLU A 65 -21.63 -5.31 -21.54
N HIS A 66 -21.92 -5.53 -20.26
CA HIS A 66 -20.91 -5.48 -19.19
C HIS A 66 -19.79 -6.51 -19.41
N LYS A 67 -20.13 -7.75 -19.80
CA LYS A 67 -19.15 -8.79 -20.14
C LYS A 67 -18.31 -8.42 -21.36
N THR A 68 -18.91 -7.74 -22.34
CA THR A 68 -18.22 -7.29 -23.55
C THR A 68 -17.27 -6.12 -23.25
N GLN A 69 -17.69 -5.17 -22.42
CA GLN A 69 -16.85 -4.05 -21.96
C GLN A 69 -15.69 -4.53 -21.09
N MET A 70 -15.92 -5.48 -20.18
CA MET A 70 -14.88 -6.06 -19.35
C MET A 70 -13.84 -6.83 -20.19
N LYS A 71 -14.28 -7.58 -21.22
CA LYS A 71 -13.37 -8.24 -22.17
C LYS A 71 -12.59 -7.24 -23.03
N ALA A 72 -13.20 -6.10 -23.40
CA ALA A 72 -12.52 -5.02 -24.11
C ALA A 72 -11.46 -4.32 -23.24
N GLN A 73 -11.77 -4.08 -21.95
CA GLN A 73 -10.82 -3.51 -20.98
C GLN A 73 -9.66 -4.47 -20.69
N MET A 74 -9.92 -5.77 -20.53
CA MET A 74 -8.85 -6.76 -20.37
C MET A 74 -7.94 -6.84 -21.61
N LYS A 75 -8.51 -6.72 -22.82
CA LYS A 75 -7.73 -6.69 -24.06
C LYS A 75 -6.93 -5.40 -24.22
N ALA A 76 -7.47 -4.26 -23.76
CA ALA A 76 -6.75 -2.98 -23.72
C ALA A 76 -5.61 -3.01 -22.70
N ALA A 77 -5.83 -3.57 -21.50
CA ALA A 77 -4.81 -3.77 -20.47
C ALA A 77 -3.68 -4.71 -20.94
N ALA A 78 -4.02 -5.82 -21.61
CA ALA A 78 -3.04 -6.73 -22.19
C ALA A 78 -2.23 -6.05 -23.31
N LYS A 79 -2.86 -5.20 -24.13
CA LYS A 79 -2.17 -4.42 -25.17
C LYS A 79 -1.24 -3.36 -24.56
N ALA A 80 -1.65 -2.71 -23.47
CA ALA A 80 -0.84 -1.75 -22.72
C ALA A 80 0.39 -2.41 -22.06
N GLN A 81 0.21 -3.60 -21.48
CA GLN A 81 1.30 -4.41 -20.93
C GLN A 81 2.26 -4.89 -22.02
N ALA A 82 1.75 -5.32 -23.18
CA ALA A 82 2.58 -5.70 -24.32
C ALA A 82 3.36 -4.51 -24.92
N SER A 83 2.80 -3.30 -24.92
CA SER A 83 3.51 -2.09 -25.32
C SER A 83 4.58 -1.67 -24.30
N ALA A 84 4.29 -1.79 -22.99
CA ALA A 84 5.26 -1.52 -21.93
C ALA A 84 6.44 -2.50 -21.97
N ALA A 85 6.17 -3.79 -22.19
CA ALA A 85 7.20 -4.81 -22.38
C ALA A 85 8.08 -4.55 -23.62
N LYS A 86 7.50 -4.04 -24.72
CA LYS A 86 8.27 -3.64 -25.92
C LYS A 86 9.13 -2.40 -25.69
N VAL A 87 8.65 -1.42 -24.92
CA VAL A 87 9.43 -0.23 -24.55
C VAL A 87 10.58 -0.62 -23.63
N ALA A 88 10.34 -1.46 -22.63
CA ALA A 88 11.38 -2.00 -21.74
C ALA A 88 12.44 -2.81 -22.51
N ALA A 89 12.03 -3.66 -23.46
CA ALA A 89 12.96 -4.41 -24.31
C ALA A 89 13.78 -3.50 -25.24
N LYS A 90 13.22 -2.37 -25.68
CA LYS A 90 13.91 -1.37 -26.52
C LYS A 90 14.94 -0.58 -25.71
N LEU A 91 14.62 -0.21 -24.46
CA LEU A 91 15.53 0.46 -23.53
C LEU A 91 16.69 -0.46 -23.12
N ALA A 92 16.39 -1.72 -22.77
CA ALA A 92 17.42 -2.73 -22.45
C ALA A 92 18.36 -3.03 -23.64
N LYS A 93 17.86 -2.95 -24.88
CA LYS A 93 18.68 -3.12 -26.09
C LYS A 93 19.52 -1.88 -26.40
N ALA A 94 19.04 -0.68 -26.07
CA ALA A 94 19.80 0.57 -26.19
C ALA A 94 20.95 0.62 -25.17
N GLU A 95 20.71 0.21 -23.92
CA GLU A 95 21.73 0.13 -22.87
C GLU A 95 22.80 -0.93 -23.18
N ARG A 96 22.40 -2.10 -23.69
CA ARG A 96 23.37 -3.13 -24.14
C ARG A 96 24.22 -2.68 -25.33
N LYS A 97 23.71 -1.78 -26.18
CA LYS A 97 24.46 -1.23 -27.32
C LYS A 97 25.42 -0.13 -26.86
N ALA A 98 25.03 0.70 -25.88
CA ALA A 98 25.89 1.69 -25.25
C ALA A 98 27.01 1.05 -24.39
N ALA A 99 26.72 -0.05 -23.71
CA ALA A 99 27.72 -0.81 -22.93
C ALA A 99 28.74 -1.55 -23.82
N LYS A 100 28.40 -1.84 -25.08
CA LYS A 100 29.30 -2.53 -26.03
C LYS A 100 30.18 -1.58 -26.85
N SER A 101 29.89 -0.27 -26.84
CA SER A 101 30.71 0.76 -27.50
C SER A 101 31.69 1.47 -26.58
N ALA A 102 31.66 1.20 -25.28
CA ALA A 102 32.70 1.68 -24.36
C ALA A 102 33.95 0.79 -24.49
N SER A 103 34.85 1.14 -25.43
CA SER A 103 36.24 0.71 -25.34
C SER A 103 36.86 1.28 -24.05
N PRO A 104 37.79 0.56 -23.41
CA PRO A 104 38.33 0.95 -22.13
C PRO A 104 39.35 2.08 -22.36
N GLU A 105 38.94 3.33 -22.11
CA GLU A 105 39.88 4.44 -22.11
C GLU A 105 40.22 4.89 -20.69
N VAL A 106 41.53 5.01 -20.48
CA VAL A 106 42.26 5.59 -19.36
C VAL A 106 42.34 4.75 -18.07
N THR A 107 43.39 3.91 -18.01
CA THR A 107 44.02 3.50 -16.76
C THR A 107 44.56 4.73 -16.03
N SER A 108 43.72 5.38 -15.23
CA SER A 108 44.22 6.23 -14.15
C SER A 108 45.02 5.32 -13.21
N ALA A 109 46.29 5.65 -12.94
CA ALA A 109 47.13 4.94 -11.99
C ALA A 109 46.53 5.09 -10.57
N GLN A 110 45.54 4.26 -10.26
CA GLN A 110 44.93 4.17 -8.93
C GLN A 110 45.97 3.62 -7.95
N PRO A 111 46.10 4.19 -6.75
CA PRO A 111 47.01 3.66 -5.74
C PRO A 111 46.67 2.20 -5.42
N THR A 112 47.69 1.36 -5.31
CA THR A 112 47.53 -0.05 -4.97
C THR A 112 47.37 -0.19 -3.45
N PHE A 113 46.15 -0.48 -3.01
CA PHE A 113 45.88 -0.73 -1.59
C PHE A 113 46.22 -2.19 -1.24
N LYS A 114 47.16 -2.41 -0.30
CA LYS A 114 47.59 -3.75 0.16
C LYS A 114 46.45 -4.66 0.66
N HIS A 115 45.36 -4.05 1.14
CA HIS A 115 44.21 -4.77 1.69
C HIS A 115 42.94 -4.69 0.82
N LEU A 116 43.05 -4.22 -0.42
CA LEU A 116 41.94 -4.25 -1.37
C LEU A 116 41.78 -5.67 -1.92
N ARG A 117 40.65 -6.31 -1.63
CA ARG A 117 40.23 -7.57 -2.23
C ARG A 117 38.94 -7.37 -3.01
N LYS A 118 38.99 -7.54 -4.33
CA LYS A 118 37.76 -7.64 -5.14
C LYS A 118 37.11 -9.00 -4.86
N ARG A 119 36.00 -8.99 -4.15
CA ARG A 119 35.14 -10.18 -3.98
C ARG A 119 33.95 -10.07 -4.91
N ASN A 120 33.53 -11.20 -5.47
CA ASN A 120 32.27 -11.28 -6.21
C ASN A 120 31.11 -11.31 -5.20
N LEU A 121 30.71 -10.13 -4.75
CA LEU A 121 29.55 -9.92 -3.90
C LEU A 121 28.32 -9.86 -4.82
N ASN A 122 27.87 -11.00 -5.32
CA ASN A 122 26.60 -11.07 -6.03
C ASN A 122 25.46 -11.42 -5.07
N SER A 123 24.25 -11.00 -5.42
CA SER A 123 23.04 -11.38 -4.72
C SER A 123 22.66 -12.85 -4.97
N GLY A 124 23.45 -13.68 -5.64
CA GLY A 124 23.12 -15.06 -6.03
C GLY A 124 22.33 -15.14 -7.35
N LYS A 125 21.62 -16.26 -7.57
CA LYS A 125 20.78 -16.47 -8.75
C LYS A 125 19.49 -15.66 -8.63
N GLY A 126 19.11 -14.94 -9.70
CA GLY A 126 17.86 -14.17 -9.78
C GLY A 126 18.13 -12.73 -10.22
N GLU A 127 17.15 -11.88 -10.02
CA GLU A 127 17.17 -10.46 -10.34
C GLU A 127 18.22 -9.72 -9.50
N THR A 128 18.86 -8.72 -10.13
CA THR A 128 19.89 -7.91 -9.51
C THR A 128 19.28 -6.88 -8.54
N PRO A 129 20.04 -6.37 -7.56
CA PRO A 129 19.56 -5.29 -6.69
C PRO A 129 19.08 -4.04 -7.45
N LEU A 130 19.68 -3.75 -8.62
CA LEU A 130 19.25 -2.66 -9.49
C LEU A 130 17.85 -2.90 -10.05
N GLU A 131 17.61 -4.06 -10.66
CA GLU A 131 16.31 -4.41 -11.26
C GLU A 131 15.19 -4.42 -10.20
N ILE A 132 15.47 -5.04 -9.05
CA ILE A 132 14.53 -5.09 -7.92
C ILE A 132 14.24 -3.68 -7.41
N GLY A 133 15.29 -2.88 -7.16
CA GLY A 133 15.14 -1.52 -6.63
C GLY A 133 14.38 -0.60 -7.58
N GLN A 134 14.65 -0.68 -8.89
CA GLN A 134 13.93 0.10 -9.90
C GLN A 134 12.44 -0.27 -9.94
N SER A 135 12.14 -1.56 -9.90
CA SER A 135 10.75 -2.03 -9.86
C SER A 135 10.05 -1.59 -8.57
N LEU A 136 10.72 -1.70 -7.41
CA LEU A 136 10.17 -1.29 -6.13
C LEU A 136 9.84 0.21 -6.12
N VAL A 137 10.77 1.07 -6.53
CA VAL A 137 10.56 2.52 -6.60
C VAL A 137 9.42 2.88 -7.55
N ALA A 138 9.37 2.24 -8.73
CA ALA A 138 8.30 2.48 -9.69
C ALA A 138 6.92 2.07 -9.15
N LEU A 139 6.83 0.92 -8.48
CA LEU A 139 5.58 0.44 -7.88
C LEU A 139 5.15 1.32 -6.70
N PHE A 140 6.09 1.73 -5.84
CA PHE A 140 5.80 2.63 -4.71
C PHE A 140 5.24 3.96 -5.21
N ASN A 141 5.91 4.61 -6.17
CA ASN A 141 5.46 5.88 -6.75
C ASN A 141 4.13 5.76 -7.52
N ALA A 142 3.76 4.55 -7.96
CA ALA A 142 2.45 4.26 -8.55
C ALA A 142 1.36 3.94 -7.51
N GLY A 143 1.66 4.00 -6.21
CA GLY A 143 0.73 3.64 -5.13
C GLY A 143 0.50 2.13 -4.99
N LYS A 144 1.43 1.30 -5.47
CA LYS A 144 1.32 -0.17 -5.54
C LYS A 144 2.34 -0.88 -4.65
N SER A 145 2.59 -0.35 -3.46
CA SER A 145 3.59 -0.91 -2.52
C SER A 145 3.33 -2.38 -2.18
N GLU A 146 2.06 -2.79 -2.03
CA GLU A 146 1.68 -4.19 -1.75
C GLU A 146 2.06 -5.14 -2.92
N GLU A 147 2.02 -4.66 -4.16
CA GLU A 147 2.50 -5.43 -5.33
C GLU A 147 4.03 -5.61 -5.28
N ALA A 148 4.76 -4.58 -4.84
CA ALA A 148 6.21 -4.66 -4.67
C ALA A 148 6.59 -5.67 -3.58
N GLU A 149 5.90 -5.63 -2.43
CA GLU A 149 6.10 -6.55 -1.31
C GLU A 149 5.83 -8.00 -1.76
N SER A 150 4.70 -8.26 -2.41
CA SER A 150 4.33 -9.60 -2.89
C SER A 150 5.33 -10.16 -3.93
N THR A 151 5.84 -9.30 -4.82
CA THR A 151 6.71 -9.70 -5.92
C THR A 151 8.13 -9.98 -5.45
N TRP A 152 8.72 -9.05 -4.68
CA TRP A 152 10.17 -9.03 -4.44
C TRP A 152 10.58 -9.62 -3.10
N TYR A 153 9.66 -9.70 -2.13
CA TYR A 153 10.07 -10.04 -0.77
C TYR A 153 10.23 -11.54 -0.63
N HIS A 154 11.21 -11.93 0.18
CA HIS A 154 11.40 -13.31 0.58
C HIS A 154 10.36 -13.69 1.65
N ARG A 155 9.91 -14.95 1.66
CA ARG A 155 8.92 -15.44 2.64
C ARG A 155 9.35 -15.26 4.10
N LYS A 156 10.66 -15.29 4.34
CA LYS A 156 11.33 -15.10 5.65
C LYS A 156 12.05 -13.74 5.74
N ILE A 157 11.51 -12.70 5.13
CA ILE A 157 12.09 -11.35 5.24
C ILE A 157 12.06 -10.89 6.71
N GLU A 158 13.02 -10.08 7.11
CA GLU A 158 12.96 -9.29 8.34
C GLU A 158 12.78 -7.82 7.99
N SER A 159 11.77 -7.18 8.55
CA SER A 159 11.54 -5.73 8.42
C SER A 159 11.80 -5.06 9.75
N ILE A 160 12.73 -4.13 9.77
CA ILE A 160 13.22 -3.49 11.00
C ILE A 160 12.85 -2.01 10.94
N GLU A 161 12.06 -1.58 11.92
CA GLU A 161 11.64 -0.20 12.07
C GLU A 161 12.68 0.64 12.81
N ALA A 162 12.64 1.95 12.58
CA ALA A 162 13.56 2.90 13.21
C ALA A 162 13.47 2.94 14.75
N ASP A 163 12.40 2.41 15.35
CA ASP A 163 12.24 2.29 16.80
C ASP A 163 12.66 0.92 17.38
N GLY A 164 13.24 0.07 16.54
CA GLY A 164 13.76 -1.24 16.94
C GLY A 164 12.74 -2.37 16.89
N ARG A 165 11.48 -2.11 16.51
CA ARG A 165 10.51 -3.19 16.23
C ARG A 165 10.94 -3.99 15.01
N VAL A 166 10.71 -5.29 15.05
CA VAL A 166 11.01 -6.22 13.95
C VAL A 166 9.76 -6.99 13.57
N PHE A 167 9.38 -6.93 12.29
CA PHE A 167 8.35 -7.76 11.70
C PHE A 167 8.99 -8.92 10.95
N GLU A 168 8.68 -10.13 11.38
CA GLU A 168 9.26 -11.35 10.82
C GLU A 168 8.35 -12.00 9.78
N GLY A 169 8.96 -12.36 8.65
CA GLY A 169 8.31 -13.01 7.53
C GLY A 169 7.41 -12.08 6.72
N LEU A 170 7.08 -12.53 5.52
CA LEU A 170 6.21 -11.76 4.60
C LEU A 170 4.84 -11.45 5.22
N LYS A 171 4.32 -12.36 6.04
CA LYS A 171 3.04 -12.17 6.74
C LYS A 171 3.09 -10.99 7.71
N GLY A 172 4.15 -10.88 8.52
CA GLY A 172 4.30 -9.78 9.48
C GLY A 172 4.43 -8.42 8.78
N VAL A 173 5.17 -8.38 7.67
CA VAL A 173 5.28 -7.16 6.83
C VAL A 173 3.92 -6.73 6.28
N LEU A 174 3.16 -7.66 5.69
CA LEU A 174 1.84 -7.34 5.13
C LEU A 174 0.83 -6.91 6.20
N GLU A 175 0.89 -7.50 7.40
CA GLU A 175 0.06 -7.09 8.55
C GLU A 175 0.40 -5.66 9.00
N ASN A 176 1.68 -5.30 9.09
CA ASN A 176 2.11 -3.93 9.38
C ASN A 176 1.63 -2.95 8.30
N GLY A 177 1.82 -3.28 7.02
CA GLY A 177 1.36 -2.46 5.90
C GLY A 177 -0.17 -2.29 5.87
N LYS A 178 -0.93 -3.33 6.22
CA LYS A 178 -2.39 -3.24 6.38
C LYS A 178 -2.77 -2.30 7.52
N TRP A 179 -2.17 -2.45 8.70
CA TRP A 179 -2.40 -1.55 9.82
C TRP A 179 -2.09 -0.09 9.45
N TRP A 180 -0.98 0.14 8.74
CA TRP A 180 -0.58 1.49 8.31
C TRP A 180 -1.65 2.14 7.43
N ARG A 181 -2.17 1.41 6.43
CA ARG A 181 -3.23 1.91 5.54
C ARG A 181 -4.55 2.18 6.26
N GLU A 182 -4.88 1.42 7.30
CA GLU A 182 -6.11 1.60 8.07
C GLU A 182 -6.03 2.77 9.06
N ASN A 183 -4.84 3.14 9.51
CA ASN A 183 -4.64 4.15 10.55
C ASN A 183 -4.18 5.52 10.01
N PHE A 184 -3.64 5.56 8.79
CA PHE A 184 -3.08 6.76 8.20
C PHE A 184 -3.67 7.01 6.80
N THR A 185 -4.09 8.25 6.56
CA THR A 185 -4.43 8.73 5.22
C THR A 185 -3.22 9.38 4.59
N VAL A 186 -2.62 8.74 3.58
CA VAL A 186 -1.48 9.30 2.85
C VAL A 186 -1.94 10.51 2.04
N LEU A 187 -1.27 11.65 2.21
CA LEU A 187 -1.51 12.88 1.44
C LEU A 187 -0.51 13.01 0.30
N SER A 188 0.74 12.66 0.56
CA SER A 188 1.80 12.58 -0.44
C SER A 188 2.77 11.45 -0.08
N ALA A 189 3.30 10.79 -1.10
CA ALA A 189 4.33 9.77 -0.94
C ALA A 189 5.21 9.76 -2.20
N HIS A 190 6.52 9.76 -2.01
CA HIS A 190 7.52 9.74 -3.07
C HIS A 190 8.72 8.90 -2.64
N ALA A 191 9.20 8.07 -3.55
CA ALA A 191 10.40 7.27 -3.44
C ALA A 191 11.46 7.74 -4.44
N GLU A 192 12.66 7.99 -3.95
CA GLU A 192 13.84 8.37 -4.72
C GLU A 192 14.89 7.26 -4.66
N GLY A 193 15.49 6.92 -5.81
CA GLY A 193 16.49 5.87 -5.97
C GLY A 193 16.16 4.93 -7.14
N PRO A 194 16.62 3.67 -7.10
CA PRO A 194 17.40 3.04 -6.03
C PRO A 194 18.87 3.49 -6.03
N TYR A 195 19.45 3.62 -4.85
CA TYR A 195 20.88 3.76 -4.63
C TYR A 195 21.49 2.38 -4.43
N VAL A 196 22.24 1.87 -5.40
CA VAL A 196 22.58 0.44 -5.48
C VAL A 196 23.99 0.13 -4.97
N CYS A 197 24.12 -0.99 -4.25
CA CYS A 197 25.38 -1.59 -3.85
C CYS A 197 25.39 -3.09 -4.23
N SER A 198 26.53 -3.75 -4.13
CA SER A 198 26.67 -5.17 -4.49
C SER A 198 25.77 -6.11 -3.67
N THR A 199 25.42 -5.73 -2.44
CA THR A 199 24.61 -6.54 -1.51
C THR A 199 23.12 -6.18 -1.49
N GLY A 200 22.72 -5.12 -2.19
CA GLY A 200 21.38 -4.56 -2.02
C GLY A 200 21.24 -3.14 -2.55
N PHE A 201 20.27 -2.41 -2.03
CA PHE A 201 20.01 -1.04 -2.46
C PHE A 201 19.37 -0.22 -1.35
N THR A 202 19.27 1.08 -1.56
CA THR A 202 18.64 2.04 -0.64
C THR A 202 17.64 2.90 -1.40
N VAL A 203 16.56 3.26 -0.73
CA VAL A 203 15.51 4.14 -1.24
C VAL A 203 15.26 5.23 -0.21
N ILE A 204 15.14 6.48 -0.66
CA ILE A 204 14.76 7.60 0.18
C ILE A 204 13.27 7.83 -0.01
N TYR A 205 12.50 7.72 1.08
CA TYR A 205 11.08 7.97 1.13
C TYR A 205 10.79 9.35 1.73
N SER A 206 9.91 10.08 1.08
CA SER A 206 9.42 11.38 1.54
C SER A 206 7.92 11.47 1.34
N GLY A 207 7.24 12.21 2.20
CA GLY A 207 5.80 12.41 2.07
C GLY A 207 5.16 12.98 3.31
N SER A 208 3.84 12.89 3.35
CA SER A 208 3.04 13.32 4.49
C SER A 208 1.78 12.48 4.59
N ALA A 209 1.33 12.24 5.82
CA ALA A 209 0.12 11.51 6.11
C ALA A 209 -0.67 12.18 7.23
N ARG A 210 -1.97 11.88 7.28
CA ARG A 210 -2.87 12.31 8.35
C ARG A 210 -3.25 11.10 9.21
N LYS A 211 -3.07 11.23 10.51
CA LYS A 211 -3.55 10.26 11.51
C LYS A 211 -5.07 10.29 11.62
N SER A 212 -5.66 9.24 12.18
CA SER A 212 -7.10 9.15 12.47
C SER A 212 -7.64 10.29 13.35
N ASN A 213 -6.82 10.85 14.23
CA ASN A 213 -7.15 12.02 15.05
C ASN A 213 -7.01 13.38 14.32
N GLY A 214 -6.72 13.37 13.01
CA GLY A 214 -6.55 14.57 12.19
C GLY A 214 -5.14 15.17 12.19
N ALA A 215 -4.22 14.70 13.05
CA ALA A 215 -2.87 15.22 13.11
C ALA A 215 -2.07 14.89 11.83
N LEU A 216 -1.37 15.88 11.29
CA LEU A 216 -0.45 15.69 10.17
C LEU A 216 0.90 15.17 10.67
N ILE A 217 1.49 14.27 9.90
CA ILE A 217 2.84 13.78 10.08
C ILE A 217 3.60 13.86 8.77
N ASP A 218 4.85 14.26 8.85
CA ASP A 218 5.79 14.19 7.74
C ASP A 218 6.54 12.86 7.79
N LEU A 219 6.71 12.26 6.62
CA LEU A 219 7.49 11.05 6.43
C LEU A 219 8.80 11.43 5.75
N ALA A 220 9.91 11.10 6.39
CA ALA A 220 11.25 11.26 5.85
C ALA A 220 12.10 10.09 6.35
N GLU A 221 12.17 9.05 5.53
CA GLU A 221 12.77 7.77 5.91
C GLU A 221 13.69 7.26 4.82
N THR A 222 14.71 6.51 5.21
CA THR A 222 15.61 5.82 4.28
C THR A 222 15.46 4.33 4.48
N GLY A 223 14.99 3.63 3.46
CA GLY A 223 14.87 2.17 3.45
C GLY A 223 16.13 1.52 2.92
N VAL A 224 16.76 0.66 3.72
CA VAL A 224 17.95 -0.11 3.34
C VAL A 224 17.58 -1.57 3.12
N TYR A 225 17.72 -2.02 1.87
CA TYR A 225 17.29 -3.33 1.40
C TYR A 225 18.48 -4.26 1.16
N THR A 226 18.45 -5.44 1.75
CA THR A 226 19.41 -6.52 1.48
C THR A 226 18.80 -7.54 0.54
N VAL A 227 19.51 -7.87 -0.54
CA VAL A 227 19.04 -8.79 -1.57
C VAL A 227 19.84 -10.09 -1.54
N LYS A 228 19.13 -11.22 -1.55
CA LYS A 228 19.71 -12.56 -1.65
C LYS A 228 18.81 -13.48 -2.48
N LYS A 229 19.43 -14.19 -3.42
CA LYS A 229 18.87 -15.05 -4.46
C LYS A 229 17.68 -14.39 -5.18
N GLY A 230 17.88 -13.16 -5.66
CA GLY A 230 16.84 -12.40 -6.38
C GLY A 230 15.67 -11.92 -5.52
N ARG A 231 15.80 -11.92 -4.20
CA ARG A 231 14.72 -11.53 -3.28
C ARG A 231 15.23 -10.60 -2.18
N ILE A 232 14.36 -9.72 -1.71
CA ILE A 232 14.61 -8.89 -0.54
C ILE A 232 14.47 -9.76 0.70
N VAL A 233 15.57 -9.94 1.43
CA VAL A 233 15.62 -10.76 2.66
C VAL A 233 15.63 -9.92 3.93
N ARG A 234 15.93 -8.63 3.81
CA ARG A 234 15.84 -7.68 4.92
C ARG A 234 15.56 -6.29 4.40
N GLU A 235 14.70 -5.57 5.10
CA GLU A 235 14.52 -4.13 4.98
C GLU A 235 14.72 -3.47 6.34
N GLN A 236 15.29 -2.26 6.34
CA GLN A 236 15.56 -1.47 7.54
C GLN A 236 15.19 -0.03 7.27
N PHE A 237 14.34 0.57 8.10
CA PHE A 237 13.94 1.96 7.97
C PHE A 237 14.74 2.82 8.94
N MET A 238 15.38 3.85 8.39
CA MET A 238 16.12 4.85 9.16
C MET A 238 15.40 6.19 9.08
N ARG A 239 15.11 6.79 10.23
CA ARG A 239 14.57 8.15 10.31
C ARG A 239 15.70 9.15 10.46
N LYS A 240 15.51 10.35 9.89
CA LYS A 240 16.39 11.47 10.16
C LYS A 240 16.28 11.84 11.65
N ALA A 241 17.42 11.93 12.33
CA ALA A 241 17.52 12.35 13.72
C ALA A 241 17.26 13.85 13.88
#